data_AF-A0A4Y6RQ42-F1
#
_entry.id   AF-A0A4Y6RQ42-F1
#
_cell.length_a   1.000
_cell.length_b   1.000
_cell.length_c   1.000
_cell.angle_alpha   90.00
_cell.angle_beta   90.00
_cell.angle_gamma   90.00
#
_symmetry.space_group_name_H-M   'P 1'
#
loop_
_entity.id
_entity.type
_entity.pdbx_description
1 polymer ?
#
loop_
_entity_poly.entity_id
_entity_poly.type
_entity_poly.pdbx_seq_one_letter_code
_entity_poly.pdbx_strand_id
1 'polypeptide(L)'
;MLKRLLGDSVALVFGNLETVFKVCGAWFVVQMIVFGAVAALGLQGTAAFVFGLIPILIVSLAASASIAVAWHRFGLLSEYPGSIHLKLGPLEARFILKSLMLTLMMLACGLVLGIFHALTGSASVTGVLAIIFLIVGLPVFLRFSLILPATAVDHDIGLGDAYQMSAGLGWRMFCAIFLLSLPFALIGEALAYLLELSEGGLPVVLIQLKVLILNVLSQIILMVLSISVLTSGFRIAMEREATIAQA
;
A
#
# COMPACT_ATOMS: atom_id res chain seq x y z
N MET A 1 9.65 7.67 19.03
CA MET A 1 8.58 6.88 18.38
C MET A 1 8.66 6.90 16.86
N LEU A 2 8.79 8.06 16.19
CA LEU A 2 9.04 8.09 14.72
C LEU A 2 10.30 7.29 14.32
N LYS A 3 11.44 7.54 14.99
CA LYS A 3 12.67 6.77 14.79
C LYS A 3 12.48 5.25 14.94
N ARG A 4 11.62 4.84 15.88
CA ARG A 4 11.28 3.44 16.11
C ARG A 4 10.45 2.88 14.95
N LEU A 5 9.40 3.59 14.51
CA LEU A 5 8.61 3.18 13.32
C LEU A 5 9.48 3.01 12.07
N LEU A 6 10.40 3.96 11.82
CA LEU A 6 11.32 3.90 10.70
C LEU A 6 12.26 2.68 10.83
N GLY A 7 12.92 2.54 11.97
CA GLY A 7 13.85 1.44 12.23
C GLY A 7 13.18 0.08 12.13
N ASP A 8 12.05 -0.10 12.82
CA ASP A 8 11.30 -1.36 12.85
C ASP A 8 10.78 -1.73 11.44
N SER A 9 10.27 -0.76 10.67
CA SER A 9 9.78 -1.02 9.30
C SER A 9 10.91 -1.39 8.34
N VAL A 10 12.03 -0.66 8.40
CA VAL A 10 13.20 -0.95 7.56
C VAL A 10 13.81 -2.29 7.92
N ALA A 11 14.00 -2.57 9.22
CA ALA A 11 14.54 -3.84 9.68
C ALA A 11 13.63 -5.01 9.30
N LEU A 12 12.30 -4.85 9.39
CA LEU A 12 11.35 -5.89 9.00
C LEU A 12 11.43 -6.22 7.51
N VAL A 13 11.54 -5.21 6.63
CA VAL A 13 11.63 -5.42 5.17
C VAL A 13 13.00 -5.92 4.75
N PHE A 14 14.05 -5.15 5.05
CA PHE A 14 15.40 -5.43 4.54
C PHE A 14 16.08 -6.59 5.27
N GLY A 15 15.69 -6.88 6.52
CA GLY A 15 16.11 -8.08 7.21
C GLY A 15 15.47 -9.37 6.67
N ASN A 16 14.39 -9.26 5.87
CA ASN A 16 13.59 -10.40 5.44
C ASN A 16 13.20 -10.32 3.94
N LEU A 17 14.14 -9.89 3.08
CA LEU A 17 13.89 -9.76 1.64
C LEU A 17 13.44 -11.07 0.98
N GLU A 18 13.95 -12.22 1.45
CA GLU A 18 13.49 -13.52 0.98
C GLU A 18 11.98 -13.70 1.20
N THR A 19 11.48 -13.35 2.39
CA THR A 19 10.06 -13.39 2.72
C THR A 19 9.27 -12.41 1.84
N VAL A 20 9.81 -11.21 1.58
CA VAL A 20 9.18 -10.23 0.66
C VAL A 20 8.96 -10.86 -0.72
N PHE A 21 9.97 -11.52 -1.28
CA PHE A 21 9.84 -12.15 -2.59
C PHE A 21 8.90 -13.35 -2.58
N LYS A 22 8.87 -14.16 -1.51
CA LYS A 22 7.92 -15.28 -1.38
C LYS A 22 6.46 -14.81 -1.32
N VAL A 23 6.21 -13.72 -0.60
CA VAL A 23 4.86 -13.16 -0.44
C VAL A 23 4.39 -12.43 -1.70
N CYS A 24 5.25 -11.59 -2.28
CA CYS A 24 4.86 -10.72 -3.39
C CYS A 24 5.06 -11.38 -4.76
N GLY A 25 6.11 -12.19 -4.94
CA GLY A 25 6.60 -12.60 -6.26
C GLY A 25 5.55 -13.30 -7.12
N ALA A 26 4.84 -14.28 -6.55
CA ALA A 26 3.81 -15.03 -7.27
C ALA A 26 2.66 -14.12 -7.72
N TRP A 27 2.23 -13.18 -6.87
CA TRP A 27 1.17 -12.23 -7.20
C TRP A 27 1.58 -11.22 -8.28
N PHE A 28 2.82 -10.73 -8.26
CA PHE A 28 3.32 -9.85 -9.32
C PHE A 28 3.40 -10.58 -10.67
N VAL A 29 3.79 -11.86 -10.68
CA VAL A 29 3.74 -12.68 -11.91
C VAL A 29 2.31 -12.81 -12.43
N VAL A 30 1.34 -13.11 -11.55
CA VAL A 30 -0.08 -13.18 -11.91
C VAL A 30 -0.57 -11.84 -12.47
N GLN A 31 -0.22 -10.72 -11.83
CA GLN A 31 -0.57 -9.38 -12.31
C GLN A 31 0.04 -9.08 -13.69
N MET A 32 1.29 -9.45 -13.93
CA MET A 32 1.93 -9.27 -15.24
C MET A 32 1.23 -10.09 -16.34
N ILE A 33 0.85 -11.34 -16.04
CA ILE A 33 0.10 -12.19 -16.98
C ILE A 33 -1.26 -11.57 -17.31
N VAL A 34 -1.99 -11.11 -16.29
CA VAL A 34 -3.31 -10.50 -16.47
C VAL A 34 -3.21 -9.20 -17.26
N PHE A 35 -2.25 -8.34 -16.92
CA PHE A 35 -2.02 -7.09 -17.64
C PHE A 35 -1.63 -7.33 -19.10
N GLY A 36 -0.70 -8.27 -19.35
CA GLY A 36 -0.28 -8.66 -20.69
C GLY A 36 -1.42 -9.25 -21.52
N ALA A 37 -2.25 -10.11 -20.92
CA ALA A 37 -3.42 -10.69 -21.58
C ALA A 37 -4.44 -9.60 -21.95
N VAL A 38 -4.75 -8.68 -21.04
CA VAL A 38 -5.67 -7.55 -21.31
C VAL A 38 -5.13 -6.65 -22.42
N ALA A 39 -3.83 -6.34 -22.38
CA ALA A 39 -3.19 -5.51 -23.40
C ALA A 39 -3.22 -6.17 -24.79
N ALA A 40 -2.96 -7.49 -24.86
CA ALA A 40 -2.98 -8.25 -26.11
C ALA A 40 -4.36 -8.33 -26.77
N LEU A 41 -5.45 -8.21 -26.00
CA LEU A 41 -6.81 -8.24 -26.51
C LEU A 41 -7.21 -6.95 -27.25
N GLY A 42 -6.43 -5.86 -27.13
CA GLY A 42 -6.67 -4.60 -27.86
C GLY A 42 -8.07 -4.01 -27.62
N LEU A 43 -8.65 -4.27 -26.44
CA LEU A 43 -10.04 -3.94 -26.13
C LEU A 43 -10.27 -2.43 -26.13
N GLN A 44 -11.44 -2.00 -26.60
CA GLN A 44 -11.88 -0.61 -26.59
C GLN A 44 -13.29 -0.45 -26.03
N GLY A 45 -13.64 0.76 -25.60
CA GLY A 45 -14.97 1.10 -25.08
C GLY A 45 -15.39 0.23 -23.90
N THR A 46 -16.66 -0.17 -23.85
CA THR A 46 -17.23 -0.98 -22.76
C THR A 46 -16.53 -2.33 -22.60
N ALA A 47 -16.02 -2.91 -23.70
CA ALA A 47 -15.28 -4.17 -23.63
C ALA A 47 -13.95 -4.01 -22.87
N ALA A 48 -13.25 -2.88 -23.04
CA ALA A 48 -12.04 -2.57 -22.27
C ALA A 48 -12.33 -2.43 -20.78
N PHE A 49 -13.48 -1.87 -20.42
CA PHE A 49 -13.90 -1.79 -19.02
C PHE A 49 -14.18 -3.18 -18.44
N VAL A 50 -15.06 -3.96 -19.07
CA VAL A 50 -15.54 -5.23 -18.54
C VAL A 50 -14.47 -6.31 -18.57
N PHE A 51 -13.77 -6.47 -19.69
CA PHE A 51 -12.78 -7.53 -19.89
C PHE A 51 -11.34 -7.08 -19.65
N GLY A 52 -11.10 -5.78 -19.45
CA GLY A 52 -9.79 -5.24 -19.10
C GLY A 52 -9.69 -4.79 -17.65
N LEU A 53 -10.40 -3.72 -17.31
CA LEU A 53 -10.26 -3.08 -16.00
C LEU A 53 -10.75 -3.96 -14.85
N ILE A 54 -11.91 -4.61 -14.97
CA ILE A 54 -12.48 -5.41 -13.88
C ILE A 54 -11.56 -6.58 -13.48
N PRO A 55 -11.04 -7.42 -14.40
CA PRO A 55 -10.08 -8.47 -14.06
C PRO A 55 -8.83 -7.94 -13.35
N ILE A 56 -8.28 -6.82 -13.83
CA ILE A 56 -7.10 -6.18 -13.22
C ILE A 56 -7.41 -5.75 -11.78
N LEU A 57 -8.57 -5.14 -11.54
CA LEU A 57 -9.00 -4.72 -10.20
C LEU A 57 -9.19 -5.91 -9.26
N ILE A 58 -9.87 -6.97 -9.71
CA ILE A 58 -10.11 -8.17 -8.90
C ILE A 58 -8.79 -8.81 -8.49
N VAL A 59 -7.86 -8.99 -9.44
CA VAL A 59 -6.55 -9.59 -9.18
C VAL A 59 -5.70 -8.69 -8.28
N SER A 60 -5.78 -7.37 -8.45
CA SER A 60 -5.07 -6.41 -7.60
C SER A 60 -5.60 -6.42 -6.16
N LEU A 61 -6.92 -6.55 -5.98
CA LEU A 61 -7.55 -6.64 -4.67
C LEU A 61 -7.19 -7.95 -3.96
N ALA A 62 -7.24 -9.06 -4.69
CA ALA A 62 -6.81 -10.37 -4.21
C ALA A 62 -5.32 -10.36 -3.80
N ALA A 63 -4.46 -9.84 -4.66
CA ALA A 63 -3.02 -9.73 -4.40
C ALA A 63 -2.74 -8.87 -3.17
N SER A 64 -3.32 -7.67 -3.10
CA SER A 64 -3.08 -6.75 -1.99
C SER A 64 -3.49 -7.35 -0.64
N ALA A 65 -4.64 -8.02 -0.56
CA ALA A 65 -5.09 -8.67 0.65
C ALA A 65 -4.22 -9.86 1.04
N SER A 66 -3.91 -10.73 0.08
CA SER A 66 -3.06 -11.90 0.31
C SER A 66 -1.66 -11.51 0.81
N ILE A 67 -1.05 -10.50 0.17
CA ILE A 67 0.26 -9.96 0.53
C ILE A 67 0.22 -9.30 1.91
N ALA A 68 -0.75 -8.38 2.13
CA ALA A 68 -0.82 -7.62 3.37
C ALA A 68 -1.10 -8.52 4.57
N VAL A 69 -2.03 -9.48 4.46
CA VAL A 69 -2.33 -10.42 5.55
C VAL A 69 -1.10 -11.28 5.90
N ALA A 70 -0.43 -11.86 4.90
CA ALA A 70 0.78 -12.64 5.15
C ALA A 70 1.88 -11.79 5.79
N TRP A 71 2.07 -10.56 5.30
CA TRP A 71 3.08 -9.67 5.84
C TRP A 71 2.79 -9.23 7.28
N HIS A 72 1.53 -8.90 7.59
CA HIS A 72 1.12 -8.55 8.95
C HIS A 72 1.30 -9.72 9.92
N ARG A 73 0.92 -10.95 9.53
CA ARG A 73 1.11 -12.15 10.35
C ARG A 73 2.58 -12.50 10.52
N PHE A 74 3.38 -12.37 9.47
CA PHE A 74 4.83 -12.51 9.58
C PHE A 74 5.42 -11.50 10.58
N GLY A 75 5.09 -10.22 10.42
CA GLY A 75 5.60 -9.18 11.30
C GLY A 75 5.14 -9.34 12.75
N LEU A 76 3.87 -9.64 13.00
CA LEU A 76 3.28 -9.61 14.34
C LEU A 76 3.32 -10.98 15.06
N LEU A 77 3.14 -12.07 14.32
CA LEU A 77 3.01 -13.44 14.86
C LEU A 77 4.23 -14.31 14.52
N SER A 78 5.20 -13.81 13.75
CA SER A 78 6.34 -14.59 13.25
C SER A 78 5.94 -15.82 12.43
N GLU A 79 4.79 -15.75 11.75
CA GLU A 79 4.33 -16.81 10.86
C GLU A 79 4.97 -16.68 9.48
N TYR A 80 5.68 -17.72 9.05
CA TYR A 80 6.40 -17.70 7.78
C TYR A 80 5.50 -18.21 6.64
N PRO A 81 5.39 -17.44 5.54
CA PRO A 81 4.70 -17.89 4.34
C PRO A 81 5.47 -19.02 3.65
N GLY A 82 4.74 -19.88 2.94
CA GLY A 82 5.34 -20.91 2.10
C GLY A 82 6.14 -20.34 0.93
N SER A 83 6.80 -21.21 0.16
CA SER A 83 7.66 -20.82 -0.97
C SER A 83 6.93 -20.02 -2.06
N ILE A 84 5.63 -20.33 -2.26
CA ILE A 84 4.73 -19.63 -3.17
C ILE A 84 3.50 -19.25 -2.37
N HIS A 85 3.24 -17.95 -2.23
CA HIS A 85 2.09 -17.46 -1.46
C HIS A 85 1.00 -16.91 -2.38
N LEU A 86 -0.01 -17.74 -2.67
CA LEU A 86 -1.23 -17.38 -3.40
C LEU A 86 -2.45 -17.79 -2.58
N LYS A 87 -2.66 -17.12 -1.44
CA LYS A 87 -3.73 -17.49 -0.50
C LYS A 87 -4.88 -16.50 -0.54
N LEU A 88 -6.10 -17.02 -0.68
CA LEU A 88 -7.35 -16.29 -0.48
C LEU A 88 -8.27 -17.16 0.36
N GLY A 89 -8.55 -16.73 1.58
CA GLY A 89 -9.46 -17.40 2.51
C GLY A 89 -10.39 -16.41 3.22
N PRO A 90 -11.09 -16.87 4.27
CA PRO A 90 -12.01 -16.03 5.04
C PRO A 90 -11.33 -14.80 5.67
N LEU A 91 -10.08 -14.95 6.08
CA LEU A 91 -9.28 -13.88 6.68
C LEU A 91 -8.97 -12.80 5.65
N GLU A 92 -8.48 -13.19 4.47
CA GLU A 92 -8.20 -12.28 3.36
C GLU A 92 -9.49 -11.61 2.85
N ALA A 93 -10.63 -12.31 2.84
CA ALA A 93 -11.93 -11.73 2.50
C ALA A 93 -12.37 -10.66 3.52
N ARG A 94 -12.21 -10.90 4.83
CA ARG A 94 -12.44 -9.89 5.87
C ARG A 94 -11.51 -8.69 5.69
N PHE A 95 -10.24 -8.93 5.38
CA PHE A 95 -9.26 -7.88 5.09
C PHE A 95 -9.68 -7.04 3.87
N ILE A 96 -10.12 -7.67 2.79
CA ILE A 96 -10.65 -7.00 1.59
C ILE A 96 -11.83 -6.09 1.97
N LEU A 97 -12.78 -6.59 2.75
CA LEU A 97 -13.96 -5.82 3.12
C LEU A 97 -13.61 -4.59 3.96
N LYS A 98 -12.69 -4.73 4.93
CA LYS A 98 -12.19 -3.59 5.73
C LYS A 98 -11.39 -2.62 4.89
N SER A 99 -10.57 -3.11 3.96
CA SER A 99 -9.82 -2.27 3.02
C SER A 99 -10.76 -1.48 2.12
N LEU A 100 -11.80 -2.13 1.57
CA LEU A 100 -12.82 -1.49 0.75
C LEU A 100 -13.58 -0.42 1.54
N MET A 101 -13.96 -0.69 2.79
CA MET A 101 -14.57 0.29 3.68
C MET A 101 -13.67 1.52 3.85
N LEU A 102 -12.37 1.33 4.13
CA LEU A 102 -11.41 2.44 4.23
C LEU A 102 -11.24 3.19 2.91
N THR A 103 -11.17 2.49 1.78
CA THR A 103 -11.10 3.10 0.45
C THR A 103 -12.36 3.92 0.15
N LEU A 104 -13.54 3.45 0.51
CA LEU A 104 -14.79 4.20 0.36
C LEU A 104 -14.83 5.45 1.24
N MET A 105 -14.31 5.38 2.47
CA MET A 105 -14.16 6.57 3.32
C MET A 105 -13.22 7.59 2.68
N MET A 106 -12.07 7.13 2.16
CA MET A 106 -11.12 7.98 1.43
C MET A 106 -11.75 8.61 0.18
N LEU A 107 -12.50 7.81 -0.59
CA LEU A 107 -13.22 8.27 -1.78
C LEU A 107 -14.26 9.33 -1.42
N ALA A 108 -15.02 9.14 -0.34
CA ALA A 108 -15.99 10.13 0.13
C ALA A 108 -15.32 11.46 0.47
N CYS A 109 -14.14 11.44 1.13
CA CYS A 109 -13.36 12.66 1.35
C CYS A 109 -12.89 13.30 0.04
N GLY A 110 -12.43 12.50 -0.93
CA GLY A 110 -12.05 12.98 -2.26
C GLY A 110 -13.21 13.59 -3.05
N LEU A 111 -14.42 13.02 -2.93
CA LEU A 111 -15.63 13.55 -3.56
C LEU A 111 -15.97 14.95 -3.03
N VAL A 112 -15.78 15.21 -1.73
CA VAL A 112 -15.95 16.55 -1.16
C VAL A 112 -15.01 17.53 -1.86
N LEU A 113 -13.73 17.19 -2.06
CA LEU A 113 -12.78 18.04 -2.79
C LEU A 113 -13.24 18.28 -4.24
N GLY A 114 -13.74 17.25 -4.92
CA GLY A 114 -14.28 17.35 -6.28
C GLY A 114 -15.51 18.26 -6.38
N ILE A 115 -16.42 18.19 -5.40
CA ILE A 115 -17.59 19.07 -5.32
C ILE A 115 -17.16 20.52 -5.12
N PHE A 116 -16.22 20.79 -4.19
CA PHE A 116 -15.69 22.16 -4.01
C PHE A 116 -15.02 22.69 -5.27
N HIS A 117 -14.28 21.85 -5.99
CA HIS A 117 -13.71 22.22 -7.29
C HIS A 117 -14.80 22.58 -8.30
N ALA A 118 -15.82 21.74 -8.44
CA ALA A 118 -16.94 21.98 -9.37
C ALA A 118 -17.73 23.26 -9.04
N LEU A 119 -17.90 23.57 -7.75
CA LEU A 119 -18.63 24.76 -7.30
C LEU A 119 -17.83 26.06 -7.46
N THR A 120 -16.52 26.01 -7.21
CA THR A 120 -15.67 27.22 -7.20
C THR A 120 -14.98 27.48 -8.54
N GLY A 121 -14.75 26.44 -9.35
CA GLY A 121 -13.91 26.49 -10.55
C GLY A 121 -12.45 26.86 -10.28
N SER A 122 -12.03 26.99 -9.01
CA SER A 122 -10.72 27.55 -8.65
C SER A 122 -9.75 26.45 -8.28
N ALA A 123 -8.74 26.25 -9.14
CA ALA A 123 -7.64 25.33 -8.88
C ALA A 123 -6.88 25.68 -7.58
N SER A 124 -6.74 26.96 -7.26
CA SER A 124 -6.07 27.41 -6.03
C SER A 124 -6.83 27.00 -4.78
N VAL A 125 -8.15 27.15 -4.76
CA VAL A 125 -8.99 26.73 -3.62
C VAL A 125 -8.93 25.22 -3.45
N THR A 126 -9.08 24.46 -4.54
CA THR A 126 -8.96 22.99 -4.51
C THR A 126 -7.58 22.54 -4.05
N GLY A 127 -6.52 23.21 -4.49
CA GLY A 127 -5.14 22.93 -4.08
C GLY A 127 -4.92 23.13 -2.58
N VAL A 128 -5.43 24.24 -2.02
CA VAL A 128 -5.37 24.48 -0.57
C VAL A 128 -6.13 23.40 0.20
N LEU A 129 -7.34 23.03 -0.23
CA LEU A 129 -8.11 21.97 0.42
C LEU A 129 -7.42 20.61 0.33
N ALA A 130 -6.78 20.30 -0.81
CA ALA A 130 -6.01 19.08 -0.98
C ALA A 130 -4.80 19.03 -0.03
N ILE A 131 -4.10 20.16 0.17
CA ILE A 131 -3.00 20.27 1.14
C ILE A 131 -3.52 20.07 2.56
N ILE A 132 -4.65 20.68 2.91
CA ILE A 132 -5.29 20.48 4.23
C ILE A 132 -5.66 19.00 4.41
N PHE A 133 -6.20 18.36 3.38
CA PHE A 133 -6.50 16.93 3.42
C PHE A 133 -5.25 16.06 3.59
N LEU A 134 -4.15 16.39 2.89
CA LEU A 134 -2.87 15.71 3.01
C LEU A 134 -2.30 15.84 4.43
N ILE A 135 -2.34 17.04 5.00
CA ILE A 135 -1.77 17.34 6.31
C ILE A 135 -2.68 16.81 7.42
N VAL A 136 -3.99 17.05 7.39
CA VAL A 136 -4.86 16.69 8.51
C VAL A 136 -5.54 15.34 8.28
N GLY A 137 -6.05 15.12 7.07
CA GLY A 137 -6.84 13.94 6.71
C GLY A 137 -6.02 12.65 6.69
N LEU A 138 -4.85 12.63 6.03
CA LEU A 138 -4.05 11.41 5.92
C LEU A 138 -3.56 10.87 7.28
N PRO A 139 -3.00 11.68 8.21
CA PRO A 139 -2.63 11.21 9.53
C PRO A 139 -3.80 10.61 10.32
N VAL A 140 -5.00 11.17 10.16
CA VAL A 140 -6.23 10.63 10.76
C VAL A 140 -6.64 9.33 10.06
N PHE A 141 -6.54 9.26 8.74
CA PHE A 141 -6.84 8.05 7.99
C PHE A 141 -5.94 6.89 8.37
N LEU A 142 -4.62 7.12 8.51
CA LEU A 142 -3.65 6.11 8.90
C LEU A 142 -3.94 5.48 10.27
N ARG A 143 -4.61 6.22 11.16
CA ARG A 143 -5.09 5.69 12.45
C ARG A 143 -6.18 4.65 12.26
N PHE A 144 -7.15 4.93 11.39
CA PHE A 144 -8.19 3.96 11.04
C PHE A 144 -7.60 2.74 10.31
N SER A 145 -6.54 2.92 9.53
CA SER A 145 -5.86 1.81 8.84
C SER A 145 -5.25 0.77 9.78
N LEU A 146 -5.12 1.03 11.09
CA LEU A 146 -4.70 0.00 12.06
C LEU A 146 -5.73 -1.12 12.24
N ILE A 147 -6.96 -0.96 11.75
CA ILE A 147 -7.92 -2.08 11.67
C ILE A 147 -7.45 -3.19 10.73
N LEU A 148 -6.60 -2.88 9.75
CA LEU A 148 -6.07 -3.83 8.78
C LEU A 148 -5.09 -4.85 9.40
N PRO A 149 -4.00 -4.43 10.08
CA PRO A 149 -3.14 -5.36 10.79
C PRO A 149 -3.89 -6.12 11.89
N ALA A 150 -4.84 -5.49 12.57
CA ALA A 150 -5.69 -6.17 13.56
C ALA A 150 -6.50 -7.32 12.93
N THR A 151 -7.18 -7.05 11.81
CA THR A 151 -7.92 -8.06 11.05
C THR A 151 -6.99 -9.18 10.58
N ALA A 152 -5.77 -8.88 10.14
CA ALA A 152 -4.82 -9.89 9.67
C ALA A 152 -4.33 -10.85 10.76
N VAL A 153 -4.32 -10.42 12.03
CA VAL A 153 -3.97 -11.27 13.17
C VAL A 153 -5.19 -11.83 13.90
N ASP A 154 -6.37 -11.74 13.28
CA ASP A 154 -7.65 -12.20 13.84
C ASP A 154 -8.03 -11.50 15.17
N HIS A 155 -7.61 -10.25 15.31
CA HIS A 155 -8.02 -9.36 16.39
C HIS A 155 -9.15 -8.46 15.89
N ASP A 156 -10.38 -8.80 16.28
CA ASP A 156 -11.57 -8.04 15.88
C ASP A 156 -11.67 -6.72 16.66
N ILE A 157 -11.32 -5.62 15.98
CA ILE A 157 -11.48 -4.25 16.49
C ILE A 157 -12.36 -3.41 15.55
N GLY A 158 -13.10 -2.47 16.13
CA GLY A 158 -13.87 -1.47 15.39
C GLY A 158 -13.01 -0.29 14.91
N LEU A 159 -13.63 0.62 14.12
CA LEU A 159 -12.98 1.87 13.72
C LEU A 159 -12.73 2.80 14.93
N GLY A 160 -13.66 2.81 15.89
CA GLY A 160 -13.52 3.58 17.13
C GLY A 160 -12.31 3.11 17.94
N ASP A 161 -12.20 1.80 18.14
CA ASP A 161 -11.09 1.17 18.87
C ASP A 161 -9.76 1.43 18.15
N ALA A 162 -9.70 1.21 16.83
CA ALA A 162 -8.51 1.51 16.02
C ALA A 162 -8.09 2.98 16.15
N TYR A 163 -9.04 3.91 16.19
CA TYR A 163 -8.74 5.32 16.42
C TYR A 163 -8.23 5.58 17.84
N GLN A 164 -8.88 5.05 18.88
CA GLN A 164 -8.47 5.28 20.27
C GLN A 164 -7.09 4.68 20.56
N MET A 165 -6.88 3.41 20.20
CA MET A 165 -5.63 2.69 20.37
C MET A 165 -4.45 3.36 19.64
N SER A 166 -4.70 4.01 18.50
CA SER A 166 -3.69 4.72 17.71
C SER A 166 -3.40 6.16 18.15
N ALA A 167 -3.82 6.57 19.36
CA ALA A 167 -3.62 7.93 19.86
C ALA A 167 -2.14 8.37 19.78
N GLY A 168 -1.93 9.51 19.10
CA GLY A 168 -0.60 10.09 18.89
C GLY A 168 0.32 9.31 17.92
N LEU A 169 -0.21 8.35 17.15
CA LEU A 169 0.55 7.64 16.11
C LEU A 169 0.34 8.22 14.70
N GLY A 170 -0.82 8.81 14.39
CA GLY A 170 -1.18 9.26 13.04
C GLY A 170 -0.10 10.08 12.32
N TRP A 171 0.35 11.19 12.90
CA TRP A 171 1.40 12.03 12.30
C TRP A 171 2.74 11.30 12.17
N ARG A 172 3.05 10.42 13.13
CA ARG A 172 4.30 9.67 13.13
C ARG A 172 4.31 8.59 12.04
N MET A 173 3.17 7.93 11.82
CA MET A 173 2.99 6.98 10.73
C MET A 173 3.04 7.71 9.37
N PHE A 174 2.39 8.87 9.26
CA PHE A 174 2.46 9.70 8.06
C PHE A 174 3.90 10.09 7.72
N CYS A 175 4.63 10.67 8.69
CA CYS A 175 6.04 11.02 8.48
C CYS A 175 6.90 9.80 8.18
N ALA A 176 6.63 8.64 8.78
CA ALA A 176 7.38 7.42 8.49
C ALA A 176 7.17 6.96 7.04
N ILE A 177 5.91 6.87 6.57
CA ILE A 177 5.60 6.52 5.18
C ILE A 177 6.22 7.54 4.22
N PHE A 178 6.05 8.83 4.50
CA PHE A 178 6.59 9.91 3.67
C PHE A 178 8.12 9.80 3.56
N LEU A 179 8.84 9.74 4.68
CA LEU A 179 10.30 9.65 4.68
C LEU A 179 10.82 8.36 4.04
N LEU A 180 10.14 7.23 4.25
CA LEU A 180 10.51 5.96 3.61
C LEU A 180 10.22 5.97 2.11
N SER A 181 9.23 6.72 1.64
CA SER A 181 8.93 6.82 0.21
C SER A 181 9.88 7.71 -0.57
N LEU A 182 10.51 8.71 0.07
CA LEU A 182 11.35 9.70 -0.62
C LEU A 182 12.47 9.08 -1.47
N PRO A 183 13.30 8.14 -0.96
CA PRO A 183 14.37 7.55 -1.76
C PRO A 183 13.83 6.81 -2.99
N PHE A 184 12.71 6.10 -2.85
CA PHE A 184 12.12 5.34 -3.95
C PHE A 184 11.44 6.24 -4.97
N ALA A 185 10.81 7.33 -4.54
CA ALA A 185 10.29 8.35 -5.44
C ALA A 185 11.42 8.97 -6.27
N LEU A 186 12.53 9.36 -5.63
CA LEU A 186 13.71 9.90 -6.33
C LEU A 186 14.33 8.89 -7.30
N ILE A 187 14.42 7.61 -6.91
CA ILE A 187 14.87 6.53 -7.81
C ILE A 187 13.90 6.39 -8.98
N GLY A 188 12.59 6.42 -8.73
CA GLY A 188 11.56 6.33 -9.78
C GLY A 188 11.70 7.43 -10.82
N GLU A 189 11.81 8.69 -10.38
CA GLU A 189 12.02 9.85 -11.27
C GLU A 189 13.35 9.76 -12.01
N ALA A 190 14.44 9.38 -11.34
CA ALA A 190 15.74 9.20 -11.97
C ALA A 190 15.70 8.12 -13.06
N LEU A 191 14.99 7.01 -12.82
CA LEU A 191 14.81 5.95 -13.79
C LEU A 191 13.94 6.37 -14.98
N ALA A 192 12.88 7.14 -14.74
CA ALA A 192 12.05 7.72 -15.80
C ALA A 192 12.86 8.65 -16.69
N TYR A 193 13.64 9.56 -16.09
CA TYR A 193 14.53 10.46 -16.81
C TYR A 193 15.57 9.71 -17.66
N LEU A 194 16.17 8.64 -17.11
CA LEU A 194 17.13 7.80 -17.86
C LEU A 194 16.50 7.10 -19.07
N LEU A 195 15.22 6.73 -18.98
CA LEU A 195 14.50 6.14 -20.11
C LEU A 195 14.25 7.15 -21.23
N GLU A 196 13.88 8.38 -20.87
CA GLU A 196 13.64 9.46 -21.84
C GLU A 196 14.90 9.82 -22.64
N LEU A 197 16.08 9.71 -22.02
CA LEU A 197 17.37 9.95 -22.67
C LEU A 197 17.80 8.83 -23.63
N SER A 198 17.13 7.68 -23.64
CA SER A 198 17.53 6.53 -24.45
C SER A 198 16.89 6.56 -25.85
N GLU A 199 17.67 6.92 -26.88
CA GLU A 199 17.21 6.90 -28.28
C GLU A 199 17.20 5.48 -28.87
N GLY A 200 16.16 5.14 -29.64
CA GLY A 200 15.80 3.79 -30.04
C GLY A 200 16.90 2.94 -30.69
N GLY A 201 17.13 1.74 -30.15
CA GLY A 201 18.03 0.71 -30.67
C GLY A 201 17.97 -0.59 -29.86
N LEU A 202 18.58 -1.67 -30.35
CA LEU A 202 18.62 -2.98 -29.65
C LEU A 202 19.30 -2.92 -28.25
N PRO A 203 20.37 -2.12 -28.04
CA PRO A 203 20.90 -1.83 -26.71
C PRO A 203 19.89 -1.13 -25.79
N VAL A 204 18.98 -0.34 -26.34
CA VAL A 204 17.96 0.40 -25.59
C VAL A 204 16.85 -0.51 -25.08
N VAL A 205 16.45 -1.54 -25.84
CA VAL A 205 15.47 -2.53 -25.36
C VAL A 205 15.97 -3.24 -24.09
N LEU A 206 17.28 -3.56 -24.02
CA LEU A 206 17.88 -4.16 -22.83
C LEU A 206 17.93 -3.18 -21.64
N ILE A 207 18.19 -1.89 -21.89
CA ILE A 207 18.14 -0.85 -20.86
C ILE A 207 16.71 -0.69 -20.34
N GLN A 208 15.73 -0.62 -21.23
CA GLN A 208 14.30 -0.53 -20.89
C GLN A 208 13.86 -1.69 -20.02
N LEU A 209 14.25 -2.92 -20.36
CA LEU A 209 13.91 -4.10 -19.56
C LEU A 209 14.54 -4.03 -18.15
N LYS A 210 15.81 -3.61 -18.04
CA LYS A 210 16.47 -3.45 -16.73
C LYS A 210 15.79 -2.38 -15.88
N VAL A 211 15.44 -1.24 -16.49
CA VAL A 211 14.74 -0.16 -15.78
C VAL A 211 13.36 -0.61 -15.34
N LEU A 212 12.63 -1.34 -16.20
CA LEU A 212 11.33 -1.91 -15.85
C LEU A 212 11.42 -2.83 -14.63
N ILE A 213 12.38 -3.75 -14.62
CA ILE A 213 12.59 -4.67 -13.49
C ILE A 213 12.91 -3.87 -12.22
N LEU A 214 13.81 -2.89 -12.30
CA LEU A 214 14.18 -2.08 -11.14
C LEU A 214 13.02 -1.23 -10.63
N ASN A 215 12.18 -0.71 -11.53
CA ASN A 215 10.96 0.02 -11.17
C ASN A 215 9.98 -0.88 -10.42
N VAL A 216 9.72 -2.09 -10.93
CA VAL A 216 8.86 -3.09 -10.26
C VAL A 216 9.41 -3.45 -8.88
N LEU A 217 10.72 -3.70 -8.76
CA LEU A 217 11.34 -4.00 -7.47
C LEU A 217 11.20 -2.85 -6.48
N SER A 218 11.43 -1.61 -6.91
CA SER A 218 11.21 -0.41 -6.09
C SER A 218 9.77 -0.30 -5.61
N GLN A 219 8.79 -0.57 -6.49
CA GLN A 219 7.37 -0.56 -6.12
C GLN A 219 7.03 -1.65 -5.09
N ILE A 220 7.56 -2.87 -5.25
CA ILE A 220 7.39 -3.96 -4.29
C ILE A 220 7.90 -3.53 -2.92
N ILE A 221 9.13 -3.01 -2.85
CA ILE A 221 9.74 -2.61 -1.58
C ILE A 221 8.95 -1.46 -0.95
N LEU A 222 8.53 -0.46 -1.73
CA LEU A 222 7.74 0.67 -1.23
C LEU A 222 6.38 0.22 -0.67
N MET A 223 5.69 -0.68 -1.37
CA MET A 223 4.43 -1.27 -0.92
C MET A 223 4.63 -1.97 0.44
N VAL A 224 5.62 -2.84 0.54
CA VAL A 224 5.87 -3.61 1.77
C VAL A 224 6.35 -2.71 2.91
N LEU A 225 7.16 -1.69 2.64
CA LEU A 225 7.54 -0.68 3.65
C LEU A 225 6.32 0.05 4.19
N SER A 226 5.38 0.42 3.33
CA SER A 226 4.14 1.08 3.73
C SER A 226 3.28 0.18 4.65
N ILE A 227 3.15 -1.11 4.30
CA ILE A 227 2.47 -2.11 5.13
C ILE A 227 3.24 -2.31 6.45
N SER A 228 4.57 -2.27 6.43
CA SER A 228 5.42 -2.42 7.61
C SER A 228 5.27 -1.26 8.60
N VAL A 229 5.02 -0.04 8.13
CA VAL A 229 4.70 1.10 9.01
C VAL A 229 3.38 0.86 9.74
N LEU A 230 2.35 0.35 9.05
CA LEU A 230 1.08 -0.02 9.69
C LEU A 230 1.28 -1.15 10.72
N THR A 231 2.06 -2.16 10.35
CA THR A 231 2.40 -3.31 11.21
C THR A 231 3.12 -2.87 12.48
N SER A 232 4.16 -2.04 12.34
CA SER A 232 4.93 -1.51 13.46
C SER A 232 4.09 -0.54 14.31
N GLY A 233 3.23 0.25 13.66
CA GLY A 233 2.26 1.13 14.32
C GLY A 233 1.31 0.35 15.22
N PHE A 234 0.74 -0.74 14.70
CA PHE A 234 -0.14 -1.63 15.46
C PHE A 234 0.58 -2.30 16.63
N ARG A 235 1.80 -2.83 16.42
CA ARG A 235 2.62 -3.39 17.51
C ARG A 235 2.83 -2.40 18.65
N ILE A 236 3.25 -1.17 18.33
CA ILE A 236 3.46 -0.11 19.32
C ILE A 236 2.16 0.22 20.06
N ALA A 237 1.03 0.17 19.37
CA ALA A 237 -0.27 0.45 19.97
C ALA A 237 -0.65 -0.64 20.99
N MET A 238 -0.50 -1.92 20.64
CA MET A 238 -0.73 -3.05 21.55
C MET A 238 0.18 -3.02 22.77
N GLU A 239 1.47 -2.71 22.60
CA GLU A 239 2.42 -2.61 23.73
C GLU A 239 1.99 -1.56 24.76
N ARG A 240 1.42 -0.43 24.30
CA ARG A 240 0.93 0.61 25.21
C ARG A 240 -0.29 0.17 25.99
N GLU A 241 -1.25 -0.49 25.33
CA GLU A 241 -2.44 -1.01 26.02
C GLU A 241 -2.08 -2.04 27.08
N ALA A 242 -1.15 -2.95 26.77
CA ALA A 242 -0.65 -3.92 27.75
C ALA A 242 0.02 -3.24 28.96
N THR A 243 0.75 -2.14 28.73
CA THR A 243 1.37 -1.36 29.81
C THR A 243 0.33 -0.67 30.69
N ILE A 244 -0.74 -0.12 30.09
CA ILE A 244 -1.82 0.54 30.82
C ILE A 244 -2.64 -0.46 31.64
N ALA A 245 -2.88 -1.66 31.10
CA ALA A 245 -3.62 -2.71 31.82
C ALA A 245 -2.89 -3.27 33.06
N GLN A 246 -1.58 -3.04 33.16
CA GLN A 246 -0.75 -3.49 34.29
C GLN A 246 -0.51 -2.41 35.37
N ALA A 247 -0.94 -1.17 35.12
CA ALA A 247 -0.78 -0.02 36.02
C ALA A 247 -2.04 0.24 36.84
#